data_AF-A0A7C7H0N8-F1
#
_entry.id   AF-A0A7C7H0N8-F1
#
_cell.length_a   1.000
_cell.length_b   1.000
_cell.length_c   1.000
_cell.angle_alpha   90.00
_cell.angle_beta   90.00
_cell.angle_gamma   90.00
#
_symmetry.space_group_name_H-M   'P 1'
#
loop_
_entity.id
_entity.type
_entity.pdbx_description
1 polymer ?
#
loop_
_entity_poly.entity_id
_entity_poly.type
_entity_poly.pdbx_seq_one_letter_code
_entity_poly.pdbx_strand_id
1 'polypeptide(L)'
;RGIDEKILYGTNQRKGLINFFTTYNVKSVNPNTASSEILSIIFSESQAKMIMKEREKKGFYDKTTSDYFRIRSTGKVRGSPTNHTISTVVQKISEKEGPVILTHYWNDNSFKSLQDRELTSN
;
A
#
# COMPACT_ATOMS: atom_id res chain seq x y z
N ARG A 1 26.35 11.41 -5.59
CA ARG A 1 25.62 11.53 -4.31
C ARG A 1 24.14 11.63 -4.66
N GLY A 2 23.35 10.61 -4.38
CA GLY A 2 21.96 10.52 -4.81
C GLY A 2 21.33 9.21 -4.35
N ILE A 3 20.02 9.07 -4.53
CA ILE A 3 19.31 7.80 -4.35
C ILE A 3 19.79 6.85 -5.45
N ASP A 4 20.40 5.73 -5.07
CA ASP A 4 20.72 4.64 -5.99
C ASP A 4 19.58 3.61 -6.05
N GLU A 5 19.64 2.69 -7.00
CA GLU A 5 18.61 1.65 -7.19
C GLU A 5 18.44 0.78 -5.94
N LYS A 6 19.51 0.52 -5.19
CA LYS A 6 19.45 -0.32 -3.97
C LYS A 6 18.72 0.40 -2.85
N ILE A 7 18.83 1.72 -2.76
CA ILE A 7 18.06 2.53 -1.82
C ILE A 7 16.60 2.59 -2.26
N LEU A 8 16.34 2.84 -3.55
CA LEU A 8 14.98 3.02 -4.05
C LEU A 8 14.16 1.72 -4.05
N TYR A 9 14.72 0.65 -4.63
CA TYR A 9 14.05 -0.63 -4.83
C TYR A 9 14.36 -1.64 -3.72
N GLY A 10 15.48 -1.47 -3.01
CA GLY A 10 15.87 -2.32 -1.90
C GLY A 10 16.91 -3.36 -2.28
N THR A 11 17.24 -4.20 -1.31
CA THR A 11 18.05 -5.41 -1.46
C THR A 11 17.33 -6.60 -0.83
N ASN A 12 17.89 -7.80 -0.94
CA ASN A 12 17.35 -8.99 -0.27
C ASN A 12 17.27 -8.82 1.27
N GLN A 13 18.09 -7.94 1.84
CA GLN A 13 18.14 -7.69 3.29
C GLN A 13 17.32 -6.48 3.74
N ARG A 14 16.98 -5.56 2.83
CA ARG A 14 16.34 -4.28 3.18
C ARG A 14 15.28 -3.87 2.16
N LYS A 15 14.09 -3.54 2.64
CA LYS A 15 13.04 -2.95 1.81
C LYS A 15 13.51 -1.61 1.23
N GLY A 16 13.28 -1.40 -0.06
CA GLY A 16 13.52 -0.11 -0.70
C GLY A 16 12.51 0.95 -0.32
N LEU A 17 12.87 2.22 -0.51
CA LEU A 17 12.01 3.38 -0.23
C LEU A 17 10.65 3.30 -0.92
N ILE A 18 10.55 2.66 -2.09
CA ILE A 18 9.28 2.49 -2.82
C ILE A 18 8.18 1.77 -2.01
N ASN A 19 8.55 1.03 -0.95
CA ASN A 19 7.60 0.34 -0.08
C ASN A 19 6.99 1.23 1.02
N PHE A 20 7.55 2.42 1.21
CA PHE A 20 7.22 3.31 2.33
C PHE A 20 6.60 4.64 1.87
N PHE A 21 6.78 5.01 0.59
CA PHE A 21 6.27 6.23 0.01
C PHE A 21 5.11 6.00 -0.94
N THR A 22 4.31 7.05 -1.11
CA THR A 22 3.26 7.15 -2.12
C THR A 22 3.41 8.45 -2.87
N THR A 23 3.11 8.45 -4.17
CA THR A 23 3.08 9.65 -5.02
C THR A 23 1.71 10.32 -5.04
N TYR A 24 0.70 9.72 -4.41
CA TYR A 24 -0.65 10.28 -4.34
C TYR A 24 -0.74 11.37 -3.27
N ASN A 25 -1.51 12.41 -3.57
CA ASN A 25 -1.66 13.57 -2.70
C ASN A 25 -2.56 13.24 -1.48
N VAL A 26 -1.98 12.55 -0.50
CA VAL A 26 -2.65 12.18 0.76
C VAL A 26 -2.36 13.23 1.84
N LYS A 27 -3.40 13.61 2.60
CA LYS A 27 -3.29 14.62 3.67
C LYS A 27 -2.63 14.08 4.94
N SER A 28 -2.72 12.77 5.17
CA SER A 28 -2.19 12.12 6.37
C SER A 28 -1.95 10.62 6.14
N VAL A 29 -1.07 10.05 6.96
CA VAL A 29 -0.89 8.60 7.08
C VAL A 29 -2.06 8.01 7.86
N ASN A 30 -2.67 6.95 7.33
CA ASN A 30 -3.71 6.20 8.03
C ASN A 30 -3.08 5.24 9.06
N PRO A 31 -3.23 5.48 10.38
CA PRO A 31 -2.57 4.68 11.41
C PRO A 31 -3.11 3.25 11.52
N ASN A 32 -4.31 3.00 11.00
CA ASN A 32 -4.91 1.65 11.00
C ASN A 32 -4.31 0.73 9.95
N THR A 33 -3.68 1.28 8.90
CA THR A 33 -3.11 0.50 7.79
C THR A 33 -1.60 0.70 7.62
N ALA A 34 -1.01 1.72 8.24
CA ALA A 34 0.42 1.98 8.17
C ALA A 34 1.24 0.86 8.82
N SER A 35 2.45 0.61 8.31
CA SER A 35 3.37 -0.35 8.90
C SER A 35 3.96 0.19 10.22
N SER A 36 4.49 -0.70 11.06
CA SER A 36 5.10 -0.29 12.34
C SER A 36 6.28 0.65 12.14
N GLU A 37 7.06 0.46 11.06
CA GLU A 37 8.18 1.31 10.70
C GLU A 37 7.73 2.73 10.33
N ILE A 38 6.59 2.89 9.65
CA ILE A 38 6.03 4.22 9.36
C ILE A 38 5.49 4.86 10.63
N LEU A 39 4.79 4.08 11.47
CA LEU A 39 4.24 4.60 12.71
C LEU A 39 5.33 5.13 13.66
N SER A 40 6.47 4.45 13.77
CA SER A 40 7.59 4.89 14.62
C SER A 40 8.31 6.14 14.11
N ILE A 41 8.17 6.46 12.82
CA ILE A 41 8.74 7.69 12.22
C ILE A 41 7.80 8.88 12.42
N ILE A 42 6.48 8.65 12.29
CA ILE A 42 5.47 9.72 12.28
C ILE A 42 5.00 10.09 13.70
N PHE A 43 4.98 9.12 14.62
CA PHE A 43 4.44 9.29 15.97
C PHE A 43 5.53 9.09 17.04
N SER A 44 5.30 9.60 18.25
CA SER A 44 6.16 9.26 19.38
C SER A 44 6.10 7.76 19.68
N GLU A 45 7.14 7.22 20.33
CA GLU A 45 7.18 5.80 20.67
C GLU A 45 5.96 5.34 21.48
N SER A 46 5.52 6.15 22.45
CA SER A 46 4.32 5.85 23.26
C SER A 46 3.05 5.85 22.41
N GLN A 47 2.91 6.80 21.49
CA GLN A 47 1.77 6.87 20.57
C GLN A 47 1.77 5.70 19.58
N ALA A 48 2.92 5.36 18.99
CA ALA A 48 3.04 4.23 18.06
C ALA A 48 2.66 2.92 18.74
N LYS A 49 3.14 2.66 19.97
CA LYS A 49 2.75 1.48 20.76
C LYS A 49 1.25 1.45 21.07
N MET A 50 0.67 2.58 21.43
CA MET A 50 -0.77 2.69 21.69
C MET A 50 -1.59 2.42 20.42
N ILE A 51 -1.22 3.01 19.28
CA ILE A 51 -1.87 2.79 17.98
C ILE A 51 -1.83 1.30 17.61
N MET A 52 -0.65 0.67 17.71
CA MET A 52 -0.47 -0.75 17.40
C MET A 52 -1.37 -1.64 18.27
N LYS A 53 -1.50 -1.32 19.57
CA LYS A 53 -2.35 -2.07 20.50
C LYS A 53 -3.84 -1.90 20.24
N GLU A 54 -4.29 -0.67 19.95
CA GLU A 54 -5.72 -0.38 19.77
C GLU A 54 -6.23 -0.79 18.38
N ARG A 55 -5.39 -0.70 17.34
CA ARG A 55 -5.82 -1.00 15.96
C ARG A 55 -6.25 -2.45 15.77
N GLU A 56 -5.62 -3.39 16.48
CA GLU A 56 -5.96 -4.82 16.43
C GLU A 56 -7.32 -5.11 17.07
N LYS A 57 -7.78 -4.26 17.99
CA LYS A 57 -9.03 -4.46 18.72
C LYS A 57 -10.22 -3.78 18.06
N LYS A 58 -10.06 -2.51 17.69
CA LYS A 58 -11.19 -1.66 17.26
C LYS A 58 -10.82 -0.60 16.22
N GLY A 59 -9.55 -0.51 15.82
CA GLY A 59 -9.01 0.65 15.11
C GLY A 59 -8.62 1.79 16.07
N PHE A 60 -7.65 2.59 15.65
CA PHE A 60 -7.44 3.94 16.16
C PHE A 60 -8.50 4.89 15.58
N TYR A 61 -8.77 6.03 16.20
CA TYR A 61 -9.86 6.95 15.82
C TYR A 61 -9.42 8.16 14.99
N ASP A 62 -8.20 8.66 15.18
CA ASP A 62 -7.72 9.86 14.48
C ASP A 62 -7.04 9.54 13.13
N LYS A 63 -7.39 10.30 12.09
CA LYS A 63 -6.85 10.20 10.71
C LYS A 63 -6.97 8.80 10.07
N THR A 64 -8.13 8.18 10.21
CA THR A 64 -8.34 6.74 9.93
C THR A 64 -8.91 6.44 8.56
N THR A 65 -9.24 7.47 7.79
CA THR A 65 -9.86 7.32 6.47
C THR A 65 -8.80 7.32 5.39
N SER A 66 -9.03 6.49 4.37
CA SER A 66 -8.26 6.49 3.13
C SER A 66 -9.21 6.76 1.97
N ASP A 67 -8.78 7.62 1.06
CA ASP A 67 -9.49 7.87 -0.20
C ASP A 67 -8.79 7.21 -1.39
N TYR A 68 -7.51 6.85 -1.26
CA TYR A 68 -6.75 6.15 -2.30
C TYR A 68 -6.61 4.66 -1.95
N PHE A 69 -6.85 3.81 -2.95
CA PHE A 69 -6.75 2.37 -2.82
C PHE A 69 -6.04 1.78 -4.02
N ARG A 70 -5.13 0.82 -3.77
CA ARG A 70 -4.55 -0.02 -4.81
C ARG A 70 -5.28 -1.35 -4.84
N ILE A 71 -5.88 -1.68 -5.97
CA ILE A 71 -6.55 -2.95 -6.21
C ILE A 71 -5.62 -3.81 -7.07
N ARG A 72 -5.40 -5.05 -6.63
CA ARG A 72 -4.70 -6.07 -7.42
C ARG A 72 -5.66 -7.24 -7.64
N SER A 73 -5.91 -7.58 -8.89
CA SER A 73 -6.73 -8.72 -9.27
C SER A 73 -5.89 -9.68 -10.09
N THR A 74 -5.86 -10.95 -9.70
CA THR A 74 -5.13 -12.00 -10.42
C THR A 74 -6.11 -13.05 -10.92
N GLY A 75 -6.05 -13.36 -12.20
CA GLY A 75 -6.95 -14.33 -12.83
C GLY A 75 -6.31 -15.03 -14.03
N LYS A 76 -7.05 -15.97 -14.61
CA LYS A 76 -6.65 -16.70 -15.81
C LYS A 76 -7.60 -16.37 -16.95
N VAL A 77 -7.05 -15.94 -18.08
CA VAL A 77 -7.83 -15.78 -19.31
C VAL A 77 -8.08 -17.16 -19.89
N ARG A 78 -9.33 -17.46 -20.29
CA ARG A 78 -9.66 -18.76 -20.89
C ARG A 78 -8.79 -19.00 -22.13
N GLY A 79 -8.08 -20.13 -22.16
CA GLY A 79 -7.14 -20.48 -23.23
C GLY A 79 -5.72 -19.90 -23.06
N SER A 80 -5.46 -19.06 -22.06
CA SER A 80 -4.11 -18.59 -21.73
C SER A 80 -3.41 -19.57 -20.78
N PRO A 81 -2.13 -19.93 -21.03
CA PRO A 81 -1.33 -20.68 -20.06
C PRO A 81 -0.91 -19.81 -18.86
N THR A 82 -0.93 -18.49 -19.00
CA THR A 82 -0.39 -17.53 -18.03
C THR A 82 -1.48 -16.94 -17.12
N ASN A 83 -1.13 -16.72 -15.86
CA ASN A 83 -1.92 -15.90 -14.92
C ASN A 83 -1.65 -14.42 -15.18
N HIS A 84 -2.72 -13.63 -15.24
CA HIS A 84 -2.68 -12.20 -15.48
C HIS A 84 -2.97 -11.48 -14.18
N THR A 85 -2.17 -10.47 -13.84
CA THR A 85 -2.38 -9.63 -12.66
C THR A 85 -2.54 -8.19 -13.08
N ILE A 86 -3.74 -7.66 -12.87
CA ILE A 86 -4.05 -6.25 -13.07
C ILE A 86 -3.83 -5.52 -11.75
N SER A 87 -3.02 -4.46 -11.75
CA SER A 87 -2.93 -3.51 -10.65
C SER A 87 -3.50 -2.17 -11.09
N THR A 88 -4.44 -1.64 -10.31
CA THR A 88 -5.01 -0.31 -10.52
C THR A 88 -4.95 0.50 -9.24
N VAL A 89 -4.80 1.82 -9.37
CA VAL A 89 -5.00 2.74 -8.25
C VAL A 89 -6.23 3.58 -8.51
N VAL A 90 -7.12 3.57 -7.53
CA VAL A 90 -8.38 4.28 -7.54
C VAL A 90 -8.45 5.29 -6.40
N GLN A 91 -9.21 6.36 -6.60
CA GLN A 91 -9.56 7.33 -5.59
C GLN A 91 -11.08 7.35 -5.40
N LYS A 92 -11.53 7.24 -4.16
CA LYS A 92 -12.90 7.53 -3.75
C LYS A 92 -13.06 9.03 -3.58
N ILE A 93 -14.00 9.62 -4.31
CA ILE A 93 -14.33 11.05 -4.23
C ILE A 93 -15.77 11.13 -3.72
N SER A 94 -15.98 11.83 -2.62
CA SER A 94 -17.32 12.07 -2.08
C SER A 94 -17.96 13.26 -2.79
N GLU A 95 -19.01 13.02 -3.58
CA GLU A 95 -19.79 14.06 -4.24
C GLU A 95 -21.20 14.17 -3.64
N LYS A 96 -21.96 15.20 -4.02
CA LYS A 96 -23.31 15.45 -3.50
C LYS A 96 -24.29 14.33 -3.87
N GLU A 97 -24.15 13.75 -5.05
CA GLU A 97 -25.04 12.70 -5.58
C GLU A 97 -24.61 11.29 -5.15
N GLY A 98 -23.45 11.16 -4.52
CA GLY A 98 -22.89 9.90 -4.05
C GLY A 98 -21.38 9.83 -4.23
N PRO A 99 -20.72 8.79 -3.70
CA PRO A 99 -19.30 8.59 -3.94
C PRO A 99 -19.05 8.11 -5.37
N VAL A 100 -18.07 8.72 -6.04
CA VAL A 100 -17.54 8.27 -7.33
C VAL A 100 -16.15 7.67 -7.16
N ILE A 101 -15.76 6.77 -8.06
CA ILE A 101 -14.45 6.13 -8.08
C ILE A 101 -13.69 6.58 -9.33
N LEU A 102 -12.58 7.30 -9.12
CA LEU A 102 -11.69 7.75 -10.17
C LEU A 102 -10.48 6.81 -10.29
N THR A 103 -10.26 6.24 -11.48
CA THR A 103 -9.06 5.44 -11.78
C THR A 103 -7.92 6.37 -12.19
N HIS A 104 -6.83 6.38 -11.41
CA HIS A 104 -5.64 7.20 -11.70
C HIS A 104 -4.64 6.49 -12.62
N TYR A 105 -4.52 5.18 -12.46
CA TYR A 105 -3.50 4.38 -13.14
C TYR A 105 -3.93 2.91 -13.16
N TRP A 106 -3.61 2.18 -14.23
CA TRP A 106 -3.71 0.73 -14.26
C TRP A 106 -2.61 0.09 -15.12
N ASN A 107 -2.29 -1.17 -14.84
CA ASN A 107 -1.32 -1.99 -15.58
C ASN A 107 -1.68 -3.48 -15.49
N ASP A 108 -1.70 -4.21 -16.61
CA ASP A 108 -2.02 -5.65 -16.68
C ASP A 108 -0.80 -6.60 -16.61
N ASN A 109 0.41 -6.04 -16.60
CA ASN A 109 1.67 -6.77 -16.50
C ASN A 109 2.32 -6.58 -15.11
N SER A 110 1.49 -6.50 -14.07
CA SER A 110 1.96 -6.43 -12.68
C SER A 110 2.49 -7.80 -12.25
N PHE A 111 3.69 -8.17 -12.66
CA PHE A 111 4.36 -9.35 -12.12
C PHE A 111 4.60 -9.15 -10.62
N LYS A 112 4.33 -10.19 -9.80
CA LYS A 112 4.76 -10.22 -8.39
C LYS A 112 6.24 -9.85 -8.33
N SER A 113 6.59 -8.80 -7.58
CA SER A 113 8.00 -8.53 -7.26
C SER A 113 8.56 -9.74 -6.51
N LEU A 114 9.88 -9.96 -6.57
CA LEU A 114 10.54 -11.10 -5.92
C LEU A 114 10.18 -11.24 -4.42
N GLN A 115 9.81 -10.14 -3.75
CA GLN A 115 9.32 -10.13 -2.36
C GLN A 115 7.97 -10.82 -2.15
N ASP A 116 7.04 -10.80 -3.12
CA ASP A 116 5.73 -11.47 -3.02
C ASP A 116 5.83 -13.01 -3.21
N ARG A 117 7.00 -13.52 -3.63
CA ARG A 117 7.25 -14.97 -3.81
C ARG A 117 7.66 -15.65 -2.51
N GLU A 118 8.42 -14.98 -1.65
CA GLU A 118 8.90 -15.54 -0.38
C GLU A 118 7.82 -15.62 0.72
N LEU A 119 6.76 -14.81 0.61
CA LEU A 119 5.63 -14.84 1.56
C LEU A 119 4.59 -15.94 1.27
N THR A 120 4.67 -16.60 0.11
CA THR A 120 3.77 -17.71 -0.26
C THR A 120 4.47 -19.07 -0.29
N SER A 121 5.74 -19.13 0.14
CA SER A 121 6.55 -20.35 0.23
C SER A 121 6.74 -20.79 1.69
N ASN A 122 5.65 -20.82 2.46
CA ASN A 122 5.56 -21.49 3.76
C ASN A 122 4.35 -22.42 3.76
#